data_AF-A0A2K8KTR4-F1
#
_entry.id   AF-A0A2K8KTR4-F1
#
_cell.length_a   1.000
_cell.length_b   1.000
_cell.length_c   1.000
_cell.angle_alpha   90.00
_cell.angle_beta   90.00
_cell.angle_gamma   90.00
#
_symmetry.space_group_name_H-M   'P 1'
#
loop_
_entity.id
_entity.type
_entity.pdbx_description
1 polymer ?
#
loop_
_entity_poly.entity_id
_entity_poly.type
_entity_poly.pdbx_seq_one_letter_code
_entity_poly.pdbx_strand_id
1 'polypeptide(L)' 'MSKDPLEGISLKTIVTLLEARYGFEELGQRINIRCFTDDPSIASSLKFLRKTPWARTKVEELYIASLDQA' A
#
# COMPACT_ATOMS: atom_id res chain seq x y z
N MET A 1 -13.07 -24.16 2.15
CA MET A 1 -11.66 -23.83 2.47
C MET A 1 -11.46 -22.33 2.32
N SER A 2 -11.79 -21.56 3.35
CA SER A 2 -11.53 -20.13 3.38
C SER A 2 -10.08 -19.97 3.84
N LYS A 3 -9.15 -19.78 2.90
CA LYS A 3 -7.78 -19.45 3.27
C LYS A 3 -7.82 -18.09 3.95
N ASP A 4 -7.57 -18.06 5.25
CA ASP A 4 -7.40 -16.86 6.05
C ASP A 4 -6.51 -15.87 5.27
N PRO A 5 -7.04 -14.71 4.82
CA PRO A 5 -6.32 -13.84 3.90
C PRO A 5 -5.10 -13.13 4.54
N LEU A 6 -4.85 -13.38 5.83
CA LEU A 6 -3.97 -12.60 6.70
C LEU A 6 -2.72 -13.33 7.23
N GLU A 7 -2.58 -14.65 7.03
CA GLU A 7 -1.34 -15.36 7.40
C GLU A 7 -0.23 -15.05 6.37
N GLY A 8 0.58 -14.01 6.63
CA GLY A 8 1.78 -13.69 5.84
C GLY A 8 1.65 -12.55 4.82
N ILE A 9 0.79 -11.56 5.07
CA ILE A 9 0.67 -10.40 4.17
C ILE A 9 1.99 -9.61 4.13
N SER A 10 2.67 -9.70 2.99
CA SER A 10 3.89 -8.93 2.74
C SER A 10 3.56 -7.48 2.37
N LEU A 11 4.51 -6.55 2.56
CA LEU A 11 4.36 -5.15 2.12
C LEU A 11 3.94 -5.05 0.63
N LYS A 12 4.42 -5.99 -0.20
CA LYS A 12 3.97 -6.13 -1.59
C LYS A 12 2.47 -6.34 -1.69
N THR A 13 1.93 -7.30 -0.94
CA THR A 13 0.50 -7.61 -0.92
C THR A 13 -0.31 -6.42 -0.41
N ILE A 14 0.16 -5.72 0.63
CA ILE A 14 -0.51 -4.52 1.14
C ILE A 14 -0.66 -3.48 0.04
N VAL A 15 0.44 -3.12 -0.62
CA VAL A 15 0.42 -2.13 -1.72
C VAL A 15 -0.47 -2.61 -2.87
N THR A 16 -0.40 -3.89 -3.24
CA THR A 16 -1.25 -4.45 -4.31
C THR A 16 -2.74 -4.42 -3.96
N LEU A 17 -3.12 -4.70 -2.72
CA LEU A 17 -4.52 -4.65 -2.29
C LEU A 17 -5.04 -3.22 -2.22
N LEU A 18 -4.22 -2.30 -1.68
CA LEU A 18 -4.56 -0.89 -1.61
C LEU A 18 -4.70 -0.27 -3.00
N GLU A 19 -3.79 -0.62 -3.92
CA GLU A 19 -3.85 -0.18 -5.31
C GLU A 19 -5.06 -0.76 -6.02
N ALA A 20 -5.37 -2.05 -5.85
CA ALA A 20 -6.57 -2.65 -6.43
C ALA A 20 -7.88 -2.05 -5.88
N ARG A 21 -7.87 -1.50 -4.65
CA ARG A 21 -9.04 -0.92 -3.99
C ARG A 21 -9.22 0.57 -4.29
N TYR A 22 -8.15 1.36 -4.22
CA TYR A 22 -8.18 2.83 -4.30
C TYR A 22 -7.50 3.37 -5.57
N GLY A 23 -6.54 2.63 -6.12
CA GLY A 23 -5.66 3.10 -7.19
C GLY A 23 -4.54 4.00 -6.68
N PHE A 24 -3.46 4.10 -7.46
CA PHE A 24 -2.30 4.91 -7.10
C PHE A 24 -2.61 6.40 -6.97
N GLU A 25 -3.58 6.92 -7.72
CA GLU A 25 -3.94 8.33 -7.66
C GLU A 25 -4.49 8.71 -6.28
N GLU A 26 -5.41 7.91 -5.73
CA GLU A 26 -5.94 8.15 -4.38
C GLU A 26 -4.88 7.86 -3.30
N LEU A 27 -4.01 6.86 -3.50
CA LEU A 27 -2.88 6.63 -2.61
C LEU A 27 -1.92 7.83 -2.59
N GLY A 28 -1.69 8.48 -3.72
CA GLY A 28 -0.89 9.71 -3.82
C GLY A 28 -1.55 10.90 -3.13
N GLN A 29 -2.88 10.98 -3.14
CA GLN A 29 -3.62 12.03 -2.41
C GLN A 29 -3.55 11.83 -0.89
N ARG A 30 -3.67 10.58 -0.41
CA ARG A 30 -3.59 10.25 1.02
C ARG A 30 -2.16 10.27 1.54
N ILE A 31 -1.23 9.79 0.72
CA ILE A 31 0.19 9.69 1.01
C ILE A 31 0.91 10.46 -0.08
N ASN A 32 1.19 11.74 0.18
CA ASN A 32 1.83 12.65 -0.76
C ASN A 32 3.31 12.27 -0.98
N ILE A 33 3.54 11.20 -1.72
CA ILE A 33 4.85 10.71 -2.13
C ILE A 33 4.92 10.65 -3.66
N ARG A 34 6.06 11.06 -4.20
CA ARG A 34 6.32 11.02 -5.64
C ARG A 34 6.14 9.63 -6.24
N CYS A 35 6.33 8.58 -5.45
CA CYS A 35 6.24 7.20 -5.93
C CYS A 35 4.84 6.80 -6.44
N PHE A 36 3.78 7.48 -6.00
CA PHE A 36 2.41 7.21 -6.44
C PHE A 36 1.94 8.15 -7.55
N THR A 37 2.69 9.23 -7.81
CA THR A 37 2.36 10.24 -8.84
C THR A 37 3.28 10.17 -10.06
N ASP A 38 4.51 9.71 -9.88
CA ASP A 38 5.58 9.65 -10.88
C ASP A 38 6.01 8.17 -11.02
N ASP A 39 5.60 7.56 -12.14
CA ASP A 39 5.73 6.12 -12.42
C ASP A 39 5.10 5.19 -11.34
N PRO A 40 3.76 5.28 -11.13
CA PRO A 40 3.06 4.49 -10.14
C PRO A 40 3.12 3.00 -10.48
N SER A 41 3.95 2.26 -9.73
CA SER A 41 4.17 0.83 -9.92
C SER A 41 4.46 0.14 -8.59
N ILE A 42 4.01 -1.11 -8.44
CA ILE A 42 4.26 -1.92 -7.22
C ILE A 42 5.75 -2.05 -6.93
N ALA A 43 6.57 -2.30 -7.96
CA ALA A 43 8.02 -2.44 -7.81
C ALA A 43 8.69 -1.13 -7.37
N SER A 44 8.31 0.01 -7.97
CA SER A 44 8.81 1.34 -7.63
C SER A 44 8.43 1.70 -6.19
N SER A 45 7.16 1.46 -5.84
CA SER A 45 6.61 1.63 -4.49
C SER A 45 7.40 0.85 -3.46
N LEU A 46 7.62 -0.44 -3.67
CA LEU A 46 8.39 -1.25 -2.74
C LEU A 46 9.84 -0.79 -2.59
N LYS A 47 10.48 -0.37 -3.68
CA LYS A 47 11.85 0.16 -3.64
C LYS A 47 11.90 1.46 -2.85
N PHE A 48 10.89 2.32 -2.99
CA PHE A 48 10.76 3.57 -2.24
C PHE A 48 10.46 3.33 -0.75
N LEU A 49 9.45 2.52 -0.43
CA LEU A 49 9.05 2.20 0.93
C LEU A 49 10.16 1.50 1.74
N ARG A 50 11.07 0.78 1.08
CA ARG A 50 12.29 0.23 1.71
C ARG A 50 13.31 1.30 2.11
N LYS A 51 13.40 2.40 1.34
CA LYS A 51 14.30 3.53 1.62
C LYS A 51 13.67 4.57 2.55
N THR A 52 12.34 4.61 2.60
CA THR A 52 11.56 5.63 3.29
C THR A 52 10.62 4.98 4.29
N PRO A 53 11.10 4.67 5.52
CA PRO A 53 10.34 3.88 6.49
C PRO A 53 9.05 4.57 6.96
N TRP A 54 9.03 5.90 7.09
CA TRP A 54 7.81 6.62 7.48
C TRP A 54 6.68 6.46 6.45
N ALA A 55 7.02 6.38 5.15
CA ALA A 55 6.04 6.18 4.09
C ALA A 55 5.48 4.75 4.13
N ARG A 56 6.33 3.77 4.47
CA ARG A 56 5.91 2.39 4.73
C ARG A 56 4.86 2.32 5.82
N THR A 57 5.14 2.96 6.96
CA THR A 57 4.18 3.03 8.07
C THR A 57 2.86 3.64 7.62
N LYS A 58 2.86 4.74 6.84
CA LYS A 58 1.63 5.34 6.31
C LYS A 58 0.81 4.40 5.44
N VAL A 59 1.48 3.63 4.57
CA VAL A 59 0.81 2.62 3.72
C VAL A 59 0.20 1.50 4.58
N GLU A 60 0.92 1.03 5.60
CA GLU A 60 0.42 0.01 6.53
C GLU A 60 -0.76 0.53 7.36
N GLU A 61 -0.68 1.77 7.89
CA GLU A 61 -1.79 2.45 8.58
C GLU A 61 -3.03 2.54 7.70
N LEU A 62 -2.86 2.95 6.44
CA LEU A 62 -3.95 3.07 5.48
C LEU A 62 -4.60 1.72 5.18
N TYR A 63 -3.79 0.66 5.09
CA TYR A 63 -4.30 -0.70 4.91
C TYR A 63 -5.15 -1.15 6.09
N ILE A 64 -4.67 -0.95 7.32
CA ILE A 64 -5.44 -1.28 8.53
C ILE A 64 -6.76 -0.49 8.56
N ALA A 65 -6.72 0.81 8.25
CA ALA A 65 -7.92 1.64 8.16
C ALA A 65 -8.90 1.16 7.08
N SER A 66 -8.40 0.61 5.97
CA SER A 66 -9.24 0.03 4.93
C SER A 66 -9.89 -1.30 5.32
N LEU A 67 -9.30 -2.04 6.26
CA LEU A 67 -9.84 -3.29 6.79
C LEU A 67 -10.93 -3.04 7.85
N ASP A 68 -10.81 -1.97 8.63
CA ASP A 68 -11.80 -1.60 9.67
C ASP A 68 -13.17 -1.19 9.09
N GLN A 69 -13.21 -0.80 7.82
CA GLN A 69 -14.43 -0.40 7.11
C GLN A 69 -15.16 -1.59 6.43
N ALA A 70 -14.85 -2.84 6.79
CA ALA A 70 -15.39 -4.06 6.16
C ALA A 70 -16.37 -4.83 7.05
#